data_AF-A0A1Y2QEI7-F1
#
_entry.id   AF-A0A1Y2QEI7-F1
#
_cell.length_a   1.000
_cell.length_b   1.000
_cell.length_c   1.000
_cell.angle_alpha   90.00
_cell.angle_beta   90.00
_cell.angle_gamma   90.00
#
_symmetry.space_group_name_H-M   'P 1'
#
loop_
_entity.id
_entity.type
_entity.pdbx_description
1 polymer ?
#
loop_
_entity_poly.entity_id
_entity_poly.type
_entity_poly.pdbx_seq_one_letter_code
_entity_poly.pdbx_strand_id
1 'polypeptide(L)'
;MWILALAVLAYVGRNWFESMLKSRFAVAEQRIAASLAIRAGLRSHEQNELVAFRIAVEKWEYFLQSGIGDLTMQAESKDFEPADFHKSDLKLFGNVRLAAVKASIFLCDPNLEIELLKTIATIRALYYPLLETTMHDLLETQEQMLPYLNRLRLFEASGQKDTVIALTADEAQVLISLRHQMTAVLQGFAENLSSQYRSIAEQLYELKDKINVRTYRPLTNSEVDPGNG
;
A
#
# COMPACT_ATOMS: atom_id res chain seq x y z
N MET A 1 4.95 8.44 83.18
CA MET A 1 5.86 8.84 82.07
C MET A 1 5.79 7.93 80.83
N TRP A 2 5.46 6.65 80.94
CA TRP A 2 5.44 5.71 79.80
C TRP A 2 4.33 5.95 78.75
N ILE A 3 3.18 6.50 79.16
CA ILE A 3 2.02 6.73 78.26
C ILE A 3 2.31 7.84 77.24
N LEU A 4 3.02 8.90 77.64
CA LEU A 4 3.45 9.98 76.74
C LEU A 4 4.47 9.49 75.71
N ALA A 5 5.40 8.62 76.11
CA ALA A 5 6.38 8.02 75.19
C ALA A 5 5.70 7.13 74.13
N LEU A 6 4.68 6.35 74.52
CA LEU A 6 3.89 5.53 73.61
C LEU A 6 3.08 6.39 72.62
N ALA A 7 2.50 7.50 73.07
CA ALA A 7 1.76 8.41 72.18
C ALA A 7 2.67 9.07 71.13
N VAL A 8 3.88 9.47 71.52
CA VAL A 8 4.88 10.04 70.59
C VAL A 8 5.36 8.98 69.60
N LEU A 9 5.63 7.76 70.04
CA LEU A 9 6.02 6.65 69.16
C LEU A 9 4.90 6.29 68.15
N ALA A 10 3.64 6.27 68.59
CA ALA A 10 2.51 6.04 67.71
C ALA A 10 2.34 7.15 66.66
N TYR A 11 2.54 8.42 67.06
CA TYR A 11 2.47 9.57 66.14
C TYR A 11 3.59 9.55 65.10
N VAL A 12 4.83 9.28 65.52
CA VAL A 12 5.98 9.16 64.61
C VAL A 12 5.82 7.96 63.68
N GLY A 13 5.36 6.81 64.21
CA GLY A 13 5.07 5.62 63.41
C GLY A 13 3.99 5.87 62.36
N ARG A 14 2.92 6.58 62.72
CA ARG A 14 1.85 6.97 61.78
C ARG A 14 2.37 7.90 60.68
N ASN A 15 3.11 8.95 61.04
CA ASN A 15 3.65 9.90 60.05
C ASN A 15 4.66 9.23 59.12
N TRP A 16 5.50 8.33 59.64
CA TRP A 16 6.45 7.56 58.83
C TRP A 16 5.72 6.59 57.88
N PHE A 17 4.67 5.92 58.35
CA PHE A 17 3.87 5.02 57.52
C PHE A 17 3.09 5.77 56.44
N GLU A 18 2.46 6.91 56.76
CA GLU A 18 1.79 7.78 55.80
C GLU A 18 2.78 8.34 54.75
N SER A 19 3.99 8.72 55.16
CA SER A 19 5.05 9.17 54.24
C SER A 19 5.56 8.03 53.35
N MET A 20 5.72 6.82 53.88
CA MET A 20 6.13 5.65 53.11
C MET A 20 5.05 5.22 52.11
N LEU A 21 3.78 5.27 52.49
CA LEU A 21 2.66 5.00 51.58
C LEU A 21 2.61 6.04 50.45
N LYS A 22 2.69 7.34 50.77
CA LYS A 22 2.73 8.40 49.76
C LYS A 22 3.88 8.24 48.78
N SER A 23 5.09 7.89 49.25
CA SER A 23 6.23 7.66 48.37
C SER A 23 6.04 6.44 47.47
N ARG A 24 5.43 5.36 47.98
CA ARG A 24 5.12 4.16 47.19
C ARG A 24 4.02 4.41 46.14
N PHE A 25 2.99 5.19 46.48
CA PHE A 25 1.96 5.61 45.53
C PHE A 25 2.52 6.52 44.44
N ALA A 26 3.36 7.50 44.79
CA ALA A 26 4.01 8.37 43.81
C ALA A 26 4.90 7.58 42.82
N VAL A 27 5.66 6.59 43.31
CA VAL A 27 6.47 5.71 42.45
C VAL A 27 5.58 4.82 41.56
N ALA A 28 4.44 4.35 42.06
CA ALA A 28 3.48 3.58 41.27
C ALA A 28 2.81 4.45 40.19
N GLU A 29 2.34 5.65 40.52
CA GLU A 29 1.80 6.62 39.58
C GLU A 29 2.82 7.00 38.50
N GLN A 30 4.09 7.21 38.88
CA GLN A 30 5.14 7.52 37.92
C GLN A 30 5.42 6.36 36.96
N ARG A 31 5.36 5.10 37.44
CA ARG A 31 5.48 3.90 36.59
C ARG A 31 4.28 3.75 35.66
N ILE A 32 3.07 4.00 36.16
CA ILE A 32 1.84 3.98 35.37
C ILE A 32 1.91 5.06 34.28
N ALA A 33 2.27 6.30 34.62
CA ALA A 33 2.42 7.39 33.66
C ALA A 33 3.50 7.10 32.60
N ALA A 34 4.65 6.53 33.00
CA ALA A 34 5.70 6.12 32.06
C ALA A 34 5.21 5.00 31.12
N SER A 35 4.49 4.00 31.64
CA SER A 35 3.92 2.93 30.81
C SER A 35 2.85 3.44 29.84
N LEU A 36 2.01 4.39 30.27
CA LEU A 36 1.01 5.05 29.44
C LEU A 36 1.67 5.91 28.35
N ALA A 37 2.76 6.61 28.67
CA ALA A 37 3.53 7.39 27.69
C ALA A 37 4.20 6.49 26.64
N ILE A 38 4.76 5.34 27.04
CA ILE A 38 5.30 4.34 26.10
C ILE A 38 4.20 3.78 25.20
N ARG A 39 3.03 3.45 25.77
CA ARG A 39 1.87 2.99 25.00
C ARG A 39 1.35 4.05 24.03
N ALA A 40 1.31 5.32 24.44
CA ALA A 40 0.93 6.43 23.59
C ALA A 40 1.92 6.62 22.41
N GLY A 41 3.23 6.49 22.68
CA GLY A 41 4.27 6.53 21.65
C GLY A 41 4.14 5.39 20.63
N LEU A 42 3.99 4.15 21.11
CA LEU A 42 3.79 2.97 20.24
C LEU A 42 2.51 3.10 19.39
N ARG A 43 1.42 3.60 19.97
CA ARG A 43 0.16 3.83 19.24
C ARG A 43 0.26 4.95 18.21
N SER A 44 1.03 6.00 18.48
CA SER A 44 1.30 7.05 17.50
C SER A 44 2.13 6.53 16.31
N HIS A 45 3.09 5.62 16.57
CA HIS A 45 3.84 4.94 15.51
C HIS A 45 2.96 3.98 14.72
N GLU A 46 2.11 3.18 15.39
CA GLU A 46 1.11 2.33 14.72
C GLU A 46 0.20 3.15 13.80
N GLN A 47 -0.34 4.26 14.28
CA GLN A 47 -1.20 5.15 13.47
C GLN A 47 -0.47 5.74 12.26
N ASN A 48 0.76 6.21 12.44
CA ASN A 48 1.54 6.79 11.34
C ASN A 48 1.82 5.76 10.24
N GLU A 49 2.20 4.55 10.62
CA GLU A 49 2.50 3.48 9.65
C GLU A 49 1.22 2.95 8.97
N LEU A 50 0.10 2.87 9.70
CA LEU A 50 -1.21 2.56 9.11
C LEU A 50 -1.68 3.62 8.10
N VAL A 51 -1.48 4.90 8.39
CA VAL A 51 -1.76 6.00 7.45
C VAL A 51 -0.84 5.92 6.23
N ALA A 52 0.45 5.66 6.43
CA ALA A 52 1.41 5.50 5.34
C ALA A 52 1.04 4.33 4.42
N PHE A 53 0.60 3.20 4.99
CA PHE A 53 0.08 2.06 4.24
C PHE A 53 -1.16 2.45 3.43
N ARG A 54 -2.15 3.10 4.05
CA ARG A 54 -3.36 3.55 3.35
C ARG A 54 -3.02 4.45 2.15
N ILE A 55 -2.15 5.45 2.35
CA ILE A 55 -1.73 6.37 1.27
C ILE A 55 -1.01 5.62 0.15
N ALA A 56 -0.16 4.64 0.49
CA ALA A 56 0.53 3.82 -0.50
C ALA A 56 -0.46 3.00 -1.34
N VAL A 57 -1.46 2.39 -0.70
CA VAL A 57 -2.54 1.66 -1.38
C VAL A 57 -3.32 2.58 -2.30
N GLU A 58 -3.78 3.74 -1.82
CA GLU A 58 -4.56 4.69 -2.62
C GLU A 58 -3.79 5.19 -3.86
N LYS A 59 -2.49 5.47 -3.71
CA LYS A 59 -1.64 5.87 -4.85
C LYS A 59 -1.50 4.76 -5.89
N TRP A 60 -1.37 3.52 -5.44
CA TRP A 60 -1.27 2.38 -6.35
C TRP A 60 -2.62 2.08 -7.02
N GLU A 61 -3.74 2.08 -6.27
CA GLU A 61 -5.09 1.92 -6.84
C GLU A 61 -5.41 3.02 -7.87
N TYR A 62 -5.07 4.28 -7.57
CA TYR A 62 -5.26 5.38 -8.52
C TYR A 62 -4.42 5.17 -9.78
N PHE A 63 -3.16 4.76 -9.64
CA PHE A 63 -2.29 4.44 -10.77
C PHE A 63 -2.86 3.30 -11.62
N LEU A 64 -3.44 2.26 -11.02
CA LEU A 64 -4.10 1.21 -11.79
C LEU A 64 -5.30 1.76 -12.55
N GLN A 65 -6.18 2.50 -11.87
CA GLN A 65 -7.39 3.05 -12.50
C GLN A 65 -7.09 4.01 -13.65
N SER A 66 -6.12 4.92 -13.48
CA SER A 66 -5.70 5.84 -14.54
C SER A 66 -4.89 5.13 -15.61
N GLY A 67 -3.96 4.27 -15.17
CA GLY A 67 -2.98 3.64 -16.02
C GLY A 67 -3.54 2.56 -16.94
N ILE A 68 -4.60 1.82 -16.54
CA ILE A 68 -5.33 0.93 -17.44
C ILE A 68 -6.04 1.74 -18.55
N GLY A 69 -6.62 2.88 -18.18
CA GLY A 69 -7.22 3.80 -19.15
C GLY A 69 -6.18 4.34 -20.13
N ASP A 70 -5.03 4.76 -19.63
CA ASP A 70 -3.93 5.24 -20.46
C ASP A 70 -3.33 4.12 -21.33
N LEU A 71 -3.11 2.92 -20.79
CA LEU A 71 -2.66 1.74 -21.55
C LEU A 71 -3.60 1.43 -22.72
N THR A 72 -4.90 1.41 -22.47
CA THR A 72 -5.90 1.05 -23.49
C THR A 72 -6.11 2.16 -24.52
N MET A 73 -5.99 3.44 -24.14
CA MET A 73 -6.18 4.57 -25.05
C MET A 73 -4.91 5.02 -25.77
N GLN A 74 -3.74 4.87 -25.15
CA GLN A 74 -2.45 5.35 -25.65
C GLN A 74 -1.58 4.24 -26.24
N ALA A 75 -2.03 2.99 -26.22
CA ALA A 75 -1.39 1.84 -26.87
C ALA A 75 -0.80 2.17 -28.24
N GLU A 76 -1.59 2.85 -29.08
CA GLU A 76 -1.21 3.19 -30.45
C GLU A 76 -0.45 4.52 -30.55
N SER A 77 -0.31 5.25 -29.43
CA SER A 77 0.39 6.52 -29.38
C SER A 77 1.90 6.29 -29.42
N LYS A 78 2.58 7.18 -30.14
CA LYS A 78 4.05 7.19 -30.28
C LYS A 78 4.82 7.40 -28.96
N ASP A 79 4.13 7.83 -27.91
CA ASP A 79 4.70 8.23 -26.62
C ASP A 79 4.42 7.19 -25.52
N PHE A 80 3.71 6.09 -25.84
CA PHE A 80 3.41 5.04 -24.89
C PHE A 80 4.56 4.03 -24.80
N GLU A 81 5.22 3.98 -23.65
CA GLU A 81 6.31 3.05 -23.33
C GLU A 81 5.80 2.04 -22.28
N PRO A 82 5.44 0.80 -22.68
CA PRO A 82 4.97 -0.23 -21.76
C PRO A 82 5.97 -0.49 -20.61
N ALA A 83 7.27 -0.37 -20.88
CA ALA A 83 8.32 -0.54 -19.89
C ALA A 83 8.22 0.49 -18.74
N ASP A 84 7.83 1.72 -19.04
CA ASP A 84 7.66 2.77 -18.03
C ASP A 84 6.44 2.53 -17.15
N PHE A 85 5.37 1.98 -17.71
CA PHE A 85 4.22 1.51 -16.95
C PHE A 85 4.63 0.41 -15.97
N HIS A 86 5.30 -0.64 -16.46
CA HIS A 86 5.75 -1.77 -15.64
C HIS A 86 6.69 -1.32 -14.51
N LYS A 87 7.63 -0.43 -14.81
CA LYS A 87 8.56 0.14 -13.81
C LYS A 87 7.83 0.97 -12.75
N SER A 88 6.81 1.72 -13.14
CA SER A 88 6.00 2.52 -12.23
C SER A 88 5.15 1.65 -11.30
N ASP A 89 4.55 0.57 -11.83
CA ASP A 89 3.82 -0.42 -11.03
C ASP A 89 4.72 -1.06 -9.98
N LEU A 90 5.88 -1.59 -10.39
CA LEU A 90 6.84 -2.23 -9.48
C LEU A 90 7.26 -1.30 -8.34
N LYS A 91 7.46 -0.02 -8.64
CA LYS A 91 7.82 1.00 -7.64
C LYS A 91 6.66 1.27 -6.68
N LEU A 92 5.45 1.49 -7.21
CA LEU A 92 4.28 1.83 -6.39
C LEU A 92 3.86 0.67 -5.49
N PHE A 93 3.77 -0.54 -6.03
CA PHE A 93 3.46 -1.71 -5.22
C PHE A 93 4.59 -2.10 -4.26
N GLY A 94 5.85 -1.86 -4.66
CA GLY A 94 6.99 -1.96 -3.74
C GLY A 94 6.81 -1.10 -2.49
N ASN A 95 6.28 0.12 -2.65
CA ASN A 95 5.94 0.99 -1.52
C ASN A 95 4.78 0.43 -0.67
N VAL A 96 3.75 -0.16 -1.30
CA VAL A 96 2.65 -0.83 -0.57
C VAL A 96 3.19 -1.96 0.31
N ARG A 97 4.05 -2.82 -0.26
CA ARG A 97 4.69 -3.92 0.48
C ARG A 97 5.55 -3.44 1.64
N LEU A 98 6.35 -2.40 1.41
CA LEU A 98 7.18 -1.84 2.47
C LEU A 98 6.34 -1.24 3.60
N ALA A 99 5.32 -0.45 3.25
CA ALA A 99 4.43 0.17 4.21
C ALA A 99 3.63 -0.87 5.00
N ALA A 100 3.26 -1.97 4.37
CA ALA A 100 2.60 -3.09 5.01
C ALA A 100 3.45 -3.79 6.06
N VAL A 101 4.71 -4.09 5.73
CA VAL A 101 5.67 -4.68 6.67
C VAL A 101 5.94 -3.72 7.83
N LYS A 102 6.05 -2.41 7.56
CA LYS A 102 6.20 -1.43 8.63
C LYS A 102 4.96 -1.37 9.52
N ALA A 103 3.76 -1.31 8.93
CA ALA A 103 2.51 -1.34 9.67
C ALA A 103 2.39 -2.62 10.52
N SER A 104 2.78 -3.79 9.99
CA SER A 104 2.71 -5.07 10.71
C SER A 104 3.61 -5.10 11.95
N ILE A 105 4.80 -4.50 11.90
CA ILE A 105 5.72 -4.42 13.04
C ILE A 105 5.09 -3.69 14.24
N PHE A 106 4.28 -2.67 13.99
CA PHE A 106 3.67 -1.84 15.05
C PHE A 106 2.21 -2.19 15.32
N LEU A 107 1.60 -3.07 14.52
CA LEU A 107 0.23 -3.52 14.69
C LEU A 107 0.10 -4.35 15.97
N CYS A 108 -0.72 -3.89 16.89
CA CYS A 108 -0.99 -4.62 18.12
C CYS A 108 -2.05 -5.72 17.96
N ASP A 109 -2.71 -5.81 16.81
CA ASP A 109 -3.78 -6.78 16.54
C ASP A 109 -3.34 -7.82 15.51
N PRO A 110 -3.19 -9.08 15.94
CA PRO A 110 -2.71 -10.15 15.08
C PRO A 110 -3.70 -10.52 13.97
N ASN A 111 -5.01 -10.29 14.15
CA ASN A 111 -5.99 -10.60 13.11
C ASN A 111 -5.88 -9.59 11.95
N LEU A 112 -5.75 -8.30 12.28
CA LEU A 112 -5.57 -7.24 11.29
C LEU A 112 -4.23 -7.37 10.56
N GLU A 113 -3.18 -7.81 11.26
CA GLU A 113 -1.89 -8.15 10.63
C GLU A 113 -2.04 -9.29 9.62
N ILE A 114 -2.70 -10.40 10.00
CA ILE A 114 -2.92 -11.54 9.10
C ILE A 114 -3.72 -11.12 7.87
N GLU A 115 -4.80 -10.36 8.06
CA GLU A 115 -5.61 -9.85 6.95
C GLU A 115 -4.79 -8.97 6.00
N LEU A 116 -3.99 -8.04 6.54
CA LEU A 116 -3.15 -7.14 5.76
C LEU A 116 -2.11 -7.90 4.93
N LEU A 117 -1.40 -8.85 5.54
CA LEU A 117 -0.42 -9.69 4.83
C LEU A 117 -1.08 -10.60 3.81
N LYS A 118 -2.26 -11.16 4.12
CA LYS A 118 -3.04 -12.00 3.21
C LYS A 118 -3.51 -11.22 1.99
N THR A 119 -4.07 -10.02 2.16
CA THR A 119 -4.52 -9.17 1.04
C THR A 119 -3.36 -8.87 0.08
N ILE A 120 -2.17 -8.56 0.60
CA ILE A 120 -0.98 -8.32 -0.22
C ILE A 120 -0.52 -9.57 -0.96
N ALA A 121 -0.54 -10.72 -0.28
CA ALA A 121 -0.23 -11.99 -0.92
C ALA A 121 -1.22 -12.33 -2.04
N THR A 122 -2.52 -12.08 -1.82
CA THR A 122 -3.57 -12.26 -2.82
C THR A 122 -3.39 -11.33 -4.02
N ILE A 123 -3.10 -10.04 -3.79
CA ILE A 123 -2.76 -9.11 -4.87
C ILE A 123 -1.57 -9.64 -5.67
N ARG A 124 -0.51 -10.09 -4.98
CA ARG A 124 0.67 -10.65 -5.64
C ARG A 124 0.34 -11.87 -6.48
N ALA A 125 -0.54 -12.75 -6.00
CA ALA A 125 -0.88 -13.99 -6.67
C ALA A 125 -1.82 -13.81 -7.87
N LEU A 126 -2.67 -12.78 -7.86
CA LEU A 126 -3.69 -12.57 -8.89
C LEU A 126 -3.27 -11.53 -9.93
N TYR A 127 -2.77 -10.38 -9.47
CA TYR A 127 -2.47 -9.25 -10.35
C TYR A 127 -1.14 -9.39 -11.11
N TYR A 128 -0.08 -9.81 -10.43
CA TYR A 128 1.25 -9.85 -11.06
C TYR A 128 1.38 -10.84 -12.21
N PRO A 129 0.82 -12.07 -12.14
CA PRO A 129 0.85 -12.98 -13.28
C PRO A 129 0.14 -12.39 -14.52
N LEU A 130 -1.02 -11.74 -14.32
CA LEU A 130 -1.74 -11.07 -15.42
C LEU A 130 -0.90 -9.96 -16.04
N LEU A 131 -0.29 -9.11 -15.20
CA LEU A 131 0.55 -8.02 -15.67
C LEU A 131 1.78 -8.55 -16.40
N GLU A 132 2.45 -9.58 -15.87
CA GLU A 132 3.65 -10.16 -16.46
C GLU A 132 3.38 -10.75 -17.84
N THR A 133 2.32 -11.56 -17.99
CA THR A 133 1.92 -12.11 -19.29
C THR A 133 1.56 -11.01 -20.28
N THR A 134 0.74 -10.05 -19.86
CA THR A 134 0.34 -8.93 -20.73
C THR A 134 1.55 -8.11 -21.16
N MET A 135 2.45 -7.78 -20.23
CA MET A 135 3.64 -7.01 -20.51
C MET A 135 4.60 -7.73 -21.47
N HIS A 136 4.73 -9.05 -21.33
CA HIS A 136 5.51 -9.86 -22.24
C HIS A 136 4.96 -9.76 -23.67
N ASP A 137 3.66 -10.02 -23.85
CA ASP A 137 3.00 -10.00 -25.15
C ASP A 137 3.03 -8.60 -25.80
N LEU A 138 2.87 -7.53 -24.99
CA LEU A 138 2.97 -6.15 -25.46
C LEU A 138 4.37 -5.79 -25.94
N LEU A 139 5.40 -6.14 -25.17
CA LEU A 139 6.78 -5.85 -25.53
C LEU A 139 7.20 -6.63 -26.79
N GLU A 140 6.79 -7.90 -26.89
CA GLU A 140 7.03 -8.71 -28.08
C GLU A 140 6.36 -8.11 -29.32
N THR A 141 5.08 -7.74 -29.21
CA THR A 141 4.33 -7.13 -30.32
C THR A 141 4.94 -5.77 -30.72
N GLN A 142 5.36 -4.97 -29.74
CA GLN A 142 6.03 -3.69 -29.98
C GLN A 142 7.38 -3.87 -30.69
N GLU A 143 8.17 -4.88 -30.29
CA GLU A 143 9.45 -5.22 -30.93
C GLU A 143 9.25 -5.61 -32.41
N GLN A 144 8.20 -6.37 -32.71
CA GLN A 144 7.83 -6.73 -34.09
C GLN A 144 7.36 -5.52 -34.91
N MET A 145 6.72 -4.53 -34.27
CA MET A 145 6.25 -3.30 -34.93
C MET A 145 7.36 -2.28 -35.21
N LEU A 146 8.42 -2.26 -34.39
CA LEU A 146 9.49 -1.26 -34.38
C LEU A 146 10.12 -0.99 -35.78
N PRO A 147 10.48 -2.00 -36.59
CA PRO A 147 11.04 -1.79 -37.92
C PRO A 147 10.10 -1.01 -38.85
N TYR A 148 8.80 -1.31 -38.81
CA TYR A 148 7.78 -0.66 -39.64
C TYR A 148 7.50 0.76 -39.17
N LEU A 149 7.41 0.98 -37.85
CA LEU A 149 7.24 2.30 -37.27
C LEU A 149 8.42 3.23 -37.57
N ASN A 150 9.66 2.71 -37.51
CA ASN A 150 10.85 3.48 -37.86
C ASN A 150 10.85 3.90 -39.33
N ARG A 151 10.44 3.01 -40.24
CA ARG A 151 10.30 3.36 -41.66
C ARG A 151 9.21 4.39 -41.91
N LEU A 152 8.06 4.29 -41.25
CA LEU A 152 7.02 5.32 -41.30
C LEU A 152 7.54 6.68 -40.82
N ARG A 153 8.28 6.73 -39.71
CA ARG A 153 8.90 7.96 -39.20
C ARG A 153 9.89 8.57 -40.19
N LEU A 154 10.73 7.73 -40.80
CA LEU A 154 11.68 8.19 -41.83
C LEU A 154 10.95 8.70 -43.07
N PHE A 155 9.87 8.03 -43.48
CA PHE A 155 9.04 8.44 -44.60
C PHE A 155 8.36 9.79 -44.34
N GLU A 156 7.78 9.99 -43.15
CA GLU A 156 7.22 11.27 -42.72
C GLU A 156 8.29 12.37 -42.68
N ALA A 157 9.47 12.08 -42.13
CA ALA A 157 10.59 13.02 -42.07
C ALA A 157 11.12 13.41 -43.47
N SER A 158 10.98 12.54 -44.46
CA SER A 158 11.29 12.84 -45.88
C SER A 158 10.26 13.76 -46.55
N GLY A 159 9.19 14.13 -45.84
CA GLY A 159 8.05 14.84 -46.41
C GLY A 159 7.21 13.97 -47.34
N GLN A 160 7.20 12.64 -47.11
CA GLN A 160 6.45 11.65 -47.89
C GLN A 160 6.87 11.53 -49.36
N LYS A 161 8.12 11.90 -49.67
CA LYS A 161 8.63 11.91 -51.06
C LYS A 161 9.49 10.70 -51.39
N ASP A 162 10.11 10.08 -50.39
CA ASP A 162 10.99 8.95 -50.61
C ASP A 162 10.21 7.63 -50.57
N THR A 163 9.86 7.13 -51.76
CA THR A 163 9.11 5.88 -51.91
C THR A 163 9.94 4.63 -51.61
N VAL A 164 11.27 4.75 -51.48
CA VAL A 164 12.15 3.61 -51.15
C VAL A 164 11.97 3.20 -49.69
N ILE A 165 11.71 4.17 -48.82
CA ILE A 165 11.50 3.96 -47.38
C ILE A 165 10.02 3.77 -47.01
N ALA A 166 9.10 4.10 -47.91
CA ALA A 166 7.66 3.84 -47.74
C ALA A 166 7.40 2.35 -47.52
N LEU A 167 6.38 2.03 -46.71
CA LEU A 167 5.94 0.64 -46.51
C LEU A 167 5.28 0.10 -47.79
N THR A 168 5.52 -1.17 -48.10
CA THR A 168 4.75 -1.88 -49.13
C THR A 168 3.33 -2.19 -48.62
N ALA A 169 2.43 -2.58 -49.52
CA ALA A 169 1.07 -2.98 -49.15
C ALA A 169 1.06 -4.16 -48.16
N ASP A 170 1.94 -5.14 -48.36
CA ASP A 170 2.07 -6.30 -47.48
C ASP A 170 2.61 -5.89 -46.11
N GLU A 171 3.62 -5.02 -46.06
CA GLU A 171 4.18 -4.49 -44.81
C GLU A 171 3.17 -3.64 -44.04
N ALA A 172 2.35 -2.85 -44.75
CA ALA A 172 1.26 -2.09 -44.14
C ALA A 172 0.20 -3.02 -43.53
N GLN A 173 -0.14 -4.11 -44.22
CA GLN A 173 -1.08 -5.10 -43.71
C GLN A 173 -0.52 -5.84 -42.47
N VAL A 174 0.76 -6.18 -42.47
CA VAL A 174 1.44 -6.75 -41.29
C VAL A 174 1.38 -5.78 -40.12
N LEU A 175 1.72 -4.50 -40.33
CA LEU A 175 1.64 -3.49 -39.29
C LEU A 175 0.22 -3.33 -38.73
N ILE A 176 -0.81 -3.35 -39.58
CA ILE A 176 -2.22 -3.30 -39.14
C ILE A 176 -2.56 -4.52 -38.29
N SER A 177 -2.13 -5.71 -38.70
CA SER A 177 -2.38 -6.93 -37.93
C SER A 177 -1.71 -6.92 -36.55
N LEU A 178 -0.46 -6.44 -36.46
CA LEU A 178 0.25 -6.29 -35.19
C LEU A 178 -0.44 -5.27 -34.26
N ARG A 179 -0.95 -4.16 -34.80
CA ARG A 179 -1.76 -3.20 -34.03
C ARG A 179 -3.04 -3.81 -33.49
N HIS A 180 -3.74 -4.60 -34.29
CA HIS A 180 -4.93 -5.33 -33.83
C HIS A 180 -4.60 -6.35 -32.75
N GLN A 181 -3.48 -7.08 -32.89
CA GLN A 181 -3.00 -8.00 -31.86
C GLN A 181 -2.69 -7.27 -30.54
N MET A 182 -1.98 -6.15 -30.61
CA MET A 182 -1.67 -5.32 -29.44
C MET A 182 -2.95 -4.81 -28.75
N THR A 183 -3.92 -4.35 -29.53
CA THR A 183 -5.23 -3.92 -29.02
C THR A 183 -5.97 -5.08 -28.34
N ALA A 184 -5.95 -6.28 -28.93
CA ALA A 184 -6.60 -7.46 -28.37
C ALA A 184 -5.96 -7.91 -27.05
N VAL A 185 -4.61 -7.85 -26.95
CA VAL A 185 -3.87 -8.14 -25.71
C VAL A 185 -4.29 -7.16 -24.60
N LEU A 186 -4.33 -5.86 -24.90
CA LEU A 186 -4.74 -4.84 -23.93
C LEU A 186 -6.19 -4.98 -23.50
N GLN A 187 -7.07 -5.30 -24.44
CA GLN A 187 -8.48 -5.53 -24.14
C GLN A 187 -8.64 -6.76 -23.24
N GLY A 188 -7.97 -7.87 -23.57
CA GLY A 188 -7.97 -9.07 -22.74
C GLY A 188 -7.41 -8.81 -21.33
N PHE A 189 -6.35 -8.00 -21.21
CA PHE A 189 -5.85 -7.55 -19.91
C PHE A 189 -6.89 -6.73 -19.14
N ALA A 190 -7.53 -5.74 -19.78
CA ALA A 190 -8.53 -4.91 -19.14
C ALA A 190 -9.75 -5.73 -18.66
N GLU A 191 -10.21 -6.69 -19.45
CA GLU A 191 -11.28 -7.62 -19.11
C GLU A 191 -10.89 -8.52 -17.92
N ASN A 192 -9.72 -9.15 -17.99
CA ASN A 192 -9.20 -10.00 -16.93
C ASN A 192 -8.98 -9.23 -15.64
N LEU A 193 -8.38 -8.04 -15.72
CA LEU A 193 -8.15 -7.18 -14.59
C LEU A 193 -9.47 -6.73 -13.97
N SER A 194 -10.44 -6.30 -14.76
CA SER A 194 -11.77 -5.93 -14.24
C SER A 194 -12.44 -7.09 -13.50
N SER A 195 -12.30 -8.33 -14.01
CA SER A 195 -12.89 -9.52 -13.39
C SER A 195 -12.24 -9.88 -12.04
N GLN A 196 -10.91 -9.80 -11.95
CA GLN A 196 -10.15 -10.22 -10.77
C GLN A 196 -10.00 -9.09 -9.74
N TYR A 197 -9.89 -7.85 -10.21
CA TYR A 197 -9.69 -6.67 -9.39
C TYR A 197 -10.90 -6.35 -8.52
N ARG A 198 -12.12 -6.75 -8.91
CA ARG A 198 -13.31 -6.55 -8.08
C ARG A 198 -13.17 -7.16 -6.69
N SER A 199 -12.76 -8.42 -6.60
CA SER A 199 -12.55 -9.10 -5.32
C SER A 199 -11.41 -8.47 -4.52
N ILE A 200 -10.34 -8.03 -5.20
CA ILE A 200 -9.22 -7.33 -4.59
C ILE A 200 -9.65 -5.96 -4.04
N ALA A 201 -10.44 -5.20 -4.79
CA ALA A 201 -10.94 -3.89 -4.41
C ALA A 201 -11.90 -3.97 -3.21
N GLU A 202 -12.76 -4.98 -3.16
CA GLU A 202 -13.62 -5.27 -2.01
C GLU A 202 -12.77 -5.57 -0.75
N GLN A 203 -11.76 -6.44 -0.86
CA GLN A 203 -10.84 -6.73 0.25
C GLN A 203 -10.03 -5.50 0.70
N LEU A 204 -9.55 -4.69 -0.25
CA LEU A 204 -8.82 -3.46 0.05
C LEU A 204 -9.73 -2.42 0.70
N TYR A 205 -10.99 -2.33 0.28
CA TYR A 205 -11.98 -1.44 0.89
C TYR A 205 -12.26 -1.84 2.35
N GLU A 206 -12.52 -3.12 2.61
CA GLU A 206 -12.72 -3.63 3.97
C GLU A 206 -11.49 -3.38 4.86
N LEU A 207 -10.29 -3.62 4.32
CA LEU A 207 -9.04 -3.38 5.04
C LEU A 207 -8.85 -1.89 5.34
N LYS A 208 -9.11 -1.00 4.37
CA LYS A 208 -9.06 0.46 4.57
C LYS A 208 -10.05 0.91 5.64
N ASP A 209 -11.25 0.34 5.68
CA ASP A 209 -12.27 0.69 6.67
C ASP A 209 -11.86 0.24 8.09
N LYS A 210 -11.38 -1.00 8.23
CA LYS A 210 -10.82 -1.51 9.51
C LYS A 210 -9.65 -0.66 10.00
N ILE A 211 -8.78 -0.24 9.10
CA ILE A 211 -7.67 0.66 9.41
C ILE A 211 -8.20 2.03 9.84
N ASN A 212 -9.16 2.62 9.12
CA ASN A 212 -9.75 3.92 9.48
C ASN A 212 -10.39 3.91 10.87
N VAL A 213 -11.14 2.86 11.23
CA VAL A 213 -11.70 2.70 12.57
C VAL A 213 -10.61 2.74 13.64
N ARG A 214 -9.44 2.18 13.35
CA ARG A 214 -8.30 2.11 14.27
C ARG A 214 -7.50 3.41 14.33
N THR A 215 -7.35 4.08 13.18
CA THR A 215 -6.67 5.37 13.07
C THR A 215 -7.47 6.49 13.75
N TYR A 216 -8.79 6.52 13.58
CA TYR A 216 -9.65 7.63 14.02
C TYR A 216 -10.49 7.36 15.28
N ARG A 217 -10.38 6.18 15.92
CA ARG A 217 -11.05 5.94 17.21
C ARG A 217 -10.58 6.97 18.26
N PRO A 218 -11.49 7.75 18.87
CA PRO A 218 -11.11 8.74 19.88
C PRO A 218 -10.49 8.05 21.11
N LEU A 219 -9.52 8.75 21.72
CA LEU A 219 -8.71 8.32 22.87
C LEU A 219 -9.52 7.99 24.15
N THR A 220 -10.84 8.19 24.14
CA THR A 220 -11.69 8.13 25.33
C THR A 220 -12.10 6.73 25.76
N ASN A 221 -12.00 5.69 24.91
CA ASN A 221 -12.51 4.34 25.23
C ASN A 221 -11.42 3.30 25.53
N SER A 222 -10.17 3.72 25.76
CA SER A 222 -9.17 2.86 26.39
C SER A 222 -9.19 3.02 27.91
N GLU A 223 -10.37 2.96 28.52
CA GLU A 223 -10.45 2.53 29.91
C GLU A 223 -9.92 1.11 29.96
N VAL A 224 -8.85 0.94 30.74
CA VAL A 224 -8.41 -0.36 31.19
C VAL A 224 -9.59 -0.96 31.94
N ASP A 225 -10.23 -1.99 31.39
CA ASP A 225 -11.16 -2.81 32.16
C ASP A 225 -10.37 -3.42 33.33
N PRO A 226 -10.63 -3.04 34.59
CA PRO A 226 -9.92 -3.59 35.74
C PRO A 226 -10.45 -4.98 36.12
N GLY A 227 -11.45 -5.51 35.41
CA GLY A 227 -12.07 -6.79 35.72
C GLY A 227 -11.52 -7.95 34.91
N ASN A 228 -10.38 -8.51 35.32
CA ASN A 228 -10.09 -9.95 35.26
C ASN A 228 -8.78 -10.22 36.01
N GLY A 229 -8.88 -10.18 37.34
CA GLY A 229 -7.97 -10.84 38.27
C GLY A 229 -8.70 -12.01 38.93
#